data_AF-A0A2H9QUS2-F1
#
_entry.id   AF-A0A2H9QUS2-F1
#
_cell.length_a   1.000
_cell.length_b   1.000
_cell.length_c   1.000
_cell.angle_alpha   90.00
_cell.angle_beta   90.00
_cell.angle_gamma   90.00
#
_symmetry.space_group_name_H-M   'P 1'
#
loop_
_entity.id
_entity.type
_entity.pdbx_description
1 polymer ?
#
loop_
_entity_poly.entity_id
_entity_poly.type
_entity_poly.pdbx_seq_one_letter_code
_entity_poly.pdbx_strand_id
1 'polypeptide(L)' 'FPGLVYRIAEPKVVMLLFGSGSVVCTGARDVKEIEIGVKKLTSELKKSGLIP' A
#
# COMPACT_ATOMS: atom_id res chain seq x y z
N PHE A 1 16.46 5.25 -1.70
CA PHE A 1 15.64 4.04 -1.57
C PHE A 1 14.95 3.79 -2.91
N PRO A 2 15.09 2.61 -3.53
CA PRO A 2 14.60 2.35 -4.89
C PRO A 2 13.09 2.05 -4.97
N GLY A 3 12.37 2.05 -3.84
CA GLY A 3 10.93 1.80 -3.78
C GLY A 3 10.10 3.07 -3.55
N LEU A 4 8.81 2.99 -3.85
CA LEU A 4 7.84 4.04 -3.57
C LEU A 4 7.29 3.89 -2.16
N VAL A 5 7.30 4.98 -1.39
CA VAL A 5 6.74 5.01 -0.04
C VAL A 5 5.32 5.59 -0.10
N TYR A 6 4.31 4.76 0.12
CA TYR A 6 2.91 5.16 0.17
C TYR A 6 2.42 5.16 1.62
N ARG A 7 1.96 6.30 2.11
CA ARG A 7 1.52 6.48 3.51
C ARG A 7 0.01 6.60 3.57
N ILE A 8 -0.60 5.81 4.45
CA ILE A 8 -2.04 5.84 4.72
C ILE A 8 -2.22 6.41 6.11
N ALA A 9 -3.04 7.46 6.23
CA ALA A 9 -3.31 8.10 7.51
C ALA A 9 -4.22 7.24 8.40
N GLU A 10 -5.22 6.59 7.80
CA GLU A 10 -6.19 5.75 8.48
C GLU A 10 -6.52 4.51 7.65
N PRO A 11 -6.22 3.27 8.11
CA PRO A 11 -5.38 2.98 9.28
C PRO A 11 -3.96 3.54 9.08
N LYS A 12 -3.26 3.83 10.19
CA LYS A 12 -1.92 4.45 10.15
C LYS A 12 -0.87 3.42 9.74
N VAL A 13 -0.72 3.22 8.43
CA VAL A 13 0.19 2.23 7.85
C VAL A 13 1.04 2.84 6.75
N VAL A 14 2.19 2.21 6.48
CA VAL A 14 3.09 2.56 5.38
C VAL A 14 3.29 1.35 4.49
N MET A 15 3.15 1.56 3.19
CA MET A 15 3.41 0.58 2.14
C MET A 15 4.70 0.95 1.42
N LEU A 16 5.63 0.00 1.30
CA LEU A 16 6.83 0.13 0.47
C LEU A 16 6.65 -0.72 -0.79
N LEU A 17 6.58 -0.07 -1.94
CA LEU A 17 6.41 -0.73 -3.23
C LEU A 17 7.74 -0.83 -3.96
N PHE A 18 8.03 -1.99 -4.54
CA PHE A 18 9.22 -2.23 -5.35
C PHE A 18 8.85 -2.40 -6.82
N GLY A 19 9.79 -2.10 -7.73
CA GLY A 19 9.56 -2.25 -9.19
C GLY A 19 9.24 -3.68 -9.64
N SER A 20 9.49 -4.69 -8.80
CA SER A 20 9.07 -6.07 -9.00
C SER A 20 7.57 -6.31 -8.79
N GLY A 21 6.83 -5.33 -8.26
CA GLY A 21 5.44 -5.48 -7.81
C GLY A 21 5.29 -5.99 -6.39
N SER A 22 6.39 -6.33 -5.69
CA SER A 22 6.35 -6.71 -4.28
C SER A 22 5.98 -5.51 -3.39
N VAL A 23 5.22 -5.76 -2.33
CA VAL A 23 4.79 -4.74 -1.36
C VAL A 23 5.11 -5.20 0.06
N VAL A 24 5.72 -4.31 0.84
CA VAL A 24 5.88 -4.48 2.29
C VAL A 24 4.91 -3.54 3.00
N CYS A 25 4.05 -4.09 3.85
CA CYS A 25 3.16 -3.32 4.73
C CYS A 25 3.73 -3.27 6.14
N THR A 26 3.77 -2.09 6.76
CA THR A 26 4.19 -1.90 8.14
C THR A 26 3.33 -0.88 8.88
N GLY A 27 3.31 -0.97 10.21
CA GLY A 27 2.55 -0.09 11.09
C GLY A 27 1.13 -0.57 11.45
N ALA A 28 0.68 -1.67 10.85
CA ALA A 28 -0.62 -2.28 11.17
C ALA A 28 -0.59 -2.99 12.53
N ARG A 29 -1.71 -2.93 13.27
CA ARG A 29 -1.90 -3.61 14.57
C ARG A 29 -2.57 -4.97 14.43
N ASP A 30 -3.36 -5.15 13.38
CA ASP A 30 -4.04 -6.39 13.07
C ASP A 30 -4.15 -6.61 11.55
N VAL A 31 -4.63 -7.79 11.18
CA VAL A 31 -4.77 -8.20 9.77
C VAL A 31 -5.80 -7.34 9.02
N LYS A 32 -6.84 -6.84 9.70
CA LYS A 32 -7.89 -6.03 9.05
C LYS A 32 -7.32 -4.70 8.57
N GLU A 33 -6.43 -4.07 9.34
CA GLU A 33 -5.75 -2.85 8.91
C GLU A 33 -4.88 -3.07 7.67
N ILE A 34 -4.24 -4.23 7.55
CA ILE A 34 -3.48 -4.62 6.35
C ILE A 34 -4.41 -4.74 5.15
N GLU A 35 -5.53 -5.44 5.29
CA GLU A 35 -6.51 -5.61 4.21
C GLU A 35 -7.07 -4.27 3.72
N ILE A 36 -7.40 -3.36 4.64
CA ILE A 36 -7.85 -2.00 4.31
C ILE A 36 -6.74 -1.25 3.58
N GLY A 37 -5.51 -1.32 4.06
CA GLY A 37 -4.37 -0.65 3.45
C GLY A 37 -4.11 -1.12 2.01
N VAL A 38 -4.16 -2.44 1.79
CA VAL A 38 -4.01 -3.04 0.45
C VAL A 38 -5.16 -2.60 -0.47
N LYS A 39 -6.41 -2.62 0.01
CA LYS A 39 -7.56 -2.14 -0.78
C LYS A 39 -7.41 -0.67 -1.20
N LYS A 40 -6.97 0.19 -0.28
CA LYS A 40 -6.71 1.62 -0.58
C LYS A 40 -5.61 1.77 -1.62
N LEU A 41 -4.49 1.07 -1.47
CA LEU A 41 -3.40 1.09 -2.44
C LEU A 41 -3.87 0.63 -3.83
N THR A 42 -4.53 -0.52 -3.92
CA THR A 42 -5.03 -1.07 -5.18
C THR A 42 -6.03 -0.13 -5.85
N SER A 43 -6.91 0.51 -5.08
CA SER A 43 -7.86 1.49 -5.62
C SER A 43 -7.15 2.69 -6.25
N GLU A 44 -6.16 3.27 -5.57
CA GLU A 44 -5.41 4.42 -6.08
C GLU A 44 -4.56 4.07 -7.31
N LEU A 45 -3.91 2.90 -7.31
CA LEU A 45 -3.15 2.44 -8.48
C LEU A 45 -4.05 2.21 -9.70
N LYS A 46 -5.24 1.63 -9.52
CA LYS A 46 -6.25 1.47 -10.58
C LYS A 46 -6.76 2.81 -11.11
N LYS A 47 -7.12 3.74 -10.22
CA LYS A 47 -7.57 5.10 -10.60
C LYS A 47 -6.50 5.86 -11.39
N SER A 48 -5.24 5.62 -11.06
CA SER A 48 -4.09 6.23 -11.74
C SER A 48 -3.72 5.52 -13.05
N GLY A 49 -4.40 4.44 -13.43
CA GLY A 49 -4.10 3.66 -14.63
C GLY A 49 -2.77 2.90 -14.59
N LEU A 50 -2.20 2.71 -13.40
CA LEU A 50 -0.90 2.05 -13.22
C LEU A 50 -1.03 0.51 -13.21
N ILE A 51 -2.20 0.00 -12.84
CA ILE A 51 -2.54 -1.42 -12.87
C ILE A 51 -3.98 -1.62 -13.36
N PRO A 52 -4.32 -2.78 -13.96
CA PRO A 52 -5.70 -3.13 -14.35
C PRO A 52 -6.66 -3.21 -13.17
#